data_AF-A0A7K2J670-F1
#
_entry.id   AF-A0A7K2J670-F1
#
_cell.length_a   1.000
_cell.length_b   1.000
_cell.length_c   1.000
_cell.angle_alpha   90.00
_cell.angle_beta   90.00
_cell.angle_gamma   90.00
#
_symmetry.space_group_name_H-M   'P 1'
#
loop_
_entity.id
_entity.type
_entity.pdbx_description
1 polymer ?
#
loop_
_entity_poly.entity_id
_entity_poly.type
_entity_poly.pdbx_seq_one_letter_code
_entity_poly.pdbx_strand_id
1 'polypeptide(L)'
;MGSPDSLDSPDSLELDELMPWSVRPLRTGRSWVAGPDPAALRARWERLAAAEGAEQERLFRPSRSRTPHTAVAALPGRSATGAGTAAGTGRFAREPGDCPDPVRILHGPFDEQWLLPDHRLIDAARPELWRVSDERQLFAVEHGYVPQAQATGLAPAPALSVTHLLPDGHSPAGRPGRIRPLYRRPGAADPNLAPGLLAVVRARLDPEATPEAVLAWTLAAAVPTPSGCRVPLP
;
A
#
# COMPACT_ATOMS: atom_id res chain seq x y z
N MET A 1 19.34 11.76 -30.74
CA MET A 1 19.00 10.34 -30.97
C MET A 1 19.74 9.55 -29.91
N GLY A 2 19.16 9.41 -28.72
CA GLY A 2 19.81 8.77 -27.58
C GLY A 2 19.77 7.25 -27.75
N SER A 3 20.93 6.60 -27.62
CA SER A 3 21.05 5.15 -27.75
C SER A 3 20.16 4.42 -26.74
N PRO A 4 19.50 3.32 -27.14
CA PRO A 4 18.65 2.50 -26.25
C PRO A 4 19.44 1.62 -25.26
N ASP A 5 20.78 1.69 -25.24
CA ASP A 5 21.67 0.86 -24.39
C ASP A 5 21.86 1.39 -22.96
N SER A 6 21.26 2.53 -22.58
CA SER A 6 21.48 3.14 -21.26
C SER A 6 20.82 2.39 -20.09
N LEU A 7 19.95 1.41 -20.37
CA LEU A 7 19.18 0.69 -19.35
C LEU A 7 19.95 -0.46 -18.69
N ASP A 8 21.07 -0.86 -19.30
CA ASP A 8 22.03 -1.84 -18.76
C ASP A 8 23.35 -1.16 -18.38
N SER A 9 23.29 0.09 -17.92
CA SER A 9 24.45 0.70 -17.28
C SER A 9 24.84 -0.12 -16.04
N PRO A 10 26.12 -0.52 -15.89
CA PRO A 10 26.61 -1.27 -14.72
C PRO A 10 26.40 -0.50 -13.39
N ASP A 11 26.03 0.77 -13.46
CA ASP A 11 25.83 1.67 -12.33
C ASP A 11 24.33 1.83 -11.95
N SER A 12 23.47 0.85 -12.24
CA SER A 12 22.06 0.87 -11.84
C SER A 12 21.69 -0.33 -10.97
N LEU A 13 21.00 -0.06 -9.86
CA LEU A 13 20.57 -1.07 -8.88
C LEU A 13 19.07 -1.35 -9.00
N GLU A 14 18.68 -2.58 -8.70
CA GLU A 14 17.26 -2.92 -8.53
C GLU A 14 16.72 -2.25 -7.26
N LEU A 15 15.44 -1.86 -7.28
CA LEU A 15 14.83 -1.23 -6.10
C LEU A 15 14.81 -2.15 -4.87
N ASP A 16 14.85 -3.47 -5.07
CA ASP A 16 15.05 -4.45 -3.99
C ASP A 16 16.42 -4.34 -3.31
N GLU A 17 17.46 -3.88 -4.03
CA GLU A 17 18.78 -3.66 -3.45
C GLU A 17 18.82 -2.38 -2.62
N LEU A 18 18.12 -1.32 -3.08
CA LEU A 18 18.05 -0.04 -2.38
C LEU A 18 17.08 -0.05 -1.19
N MET A 19 15.90 -0.67 -1.35
CA MET A 19 14.82 -0.72 -0.35
C MET A 19 14.36 -2.17 -0.12
N PRO A 20 15.11 -2.97 0.66
CA PRO A 20 14.99 -4.42 0.63
C PRO A 20 13.72 -5.00 1.25
N TRP A 21 12.93 -4.21 1.98
CA TRP A 21 11.61 -4.65 2.43
C TRP A 21 10.52 -4.17 1.49
N SER A 22 9.81 -5.13 0.91
CA SER A 22 8.62 -4.90 0.11
C SER A 22 7.46 -5.78 0.57
N VAL A 23 6.25 -5.30 0.34
CA VAL A 23 5.00 -5.97 0.70
C VAL A 23 4.10 -6.07 -0.53
N ARG A 24 3.40 -7.20 -0.64
CA ARG A 24 2.36 -7.38 -1.66
C ARG A 24 1.15 -6.50 -1.35
N PRO A 25 0.47 -5.94 -2.35
CA PRO A 25 -0.78 -5.20 -2.18
C PRO A 25 -1.84 -5.84 -1.28
N LEU A 26 -2.71 -4.98 -0.73
CA LEU A 26 -3.90 -5.41 -0.02
C LEU A 26 -4.82 -6.15 -0.99
N ARG A 27 -5.61 -7.07 -0.46
CA ARG A 27 -6.71 -7.68 -1.20
C ARG A 27 -7.95 -7.56 -0.36
N THR A 28 -8.86 -6.67 -0.74
CA THR A 28 -10.16 -6.54 -0.08
C THR A 28 -10.97 -7.82 -0.27
N GLY A 29 -10.99 -8.37 -1.49
CA GLY A 29 -11.76 -9.56 -1.86
C GLY A 29 -13.25 -9.29 -2.11
N ARG A 30 -13.67 -8.04 -1.91
CA ARG A 30 -15.05 -7.55 -2.05
C ARG A 30 -15.00 -6.06 -2.31
N SER A 31 -15.78 -5.59 -3.28
CA SER A 31 -15.77 -4.17 -3.68
C SER A 31 -16.47 -3.26 -2.68
N TRP A 32 -17.34 -3.80 -1.84
CA TRP A 32 -18.20 -2.96 -1.01
C TRP A 32 -17.49 -2.37 0.22
N VAL A 33 -16.31 -2.88 0.60
CA VAL A 33 -15.56 -2.43 1.80
C VAL A 33 -14.74 -1.17 1.56
N ALA A 34 -14.60 -0.76 0.31
CA ALA A 34 -13.92 0.47 -0.10
C ALA A 34 -14.77 1.27 -1.08
N GLY A 35 -14.45 2.56 -1.22
CA GLY A 35 -15.07 3.44 -2.21
C GLY A 35 -14.90 4.93 -1.88
N PRO A 36 -15.37 5.82 -2.76
CA PRO A 36 -15.15 7.26 -2.63
C PRO A 36 -16.02 7.92 -1.55
N ASP A 37 -17.14 7.31 -1.16
CA ASP A 37 -18.09 7.87 -0.20
C ASP A 37 -18.08 7.09 1.14
N PRO A 38 -17.60 7.70 2.24
CA PRO A 38 -17.57 7.06 3.55
C PRO A 38 -18.97 6.85 4.15
N ALA A 39 -19.97 7.68 3.80
CA ALA A 39 -21.33 7.50 4.29
C ALA A 39 -21.96 6.24 3.68
N ALA A 40 -21.77 6.01 2.38
CA ALA A 40 -22.18 4.76 1.74
C ALA A 40 -21.48 3.52 2.33
N LEU A 41 -20.24 3.63 2.82
CA LEU A 41 -19.55 2.53 3.50
C LEU A 41 -20.20 2.22 4.86
N ARG A 42 -20.51 3.26 5.65
CA ARG A 42 -21.20 3.12 6.94
C ARG A 42 -22.59 2.50 6.77
N ALA A 43 -23.38 2.98 5.81
CA ALA A 43 -24.70 2.42 5.52
C ALA A 43 -24.62 0.93 5.08
N ARG A 44 -23.59 0.56 4.32
CA ARG A 44 -23.34 -0.84 3.94
C ARG A 44 -22.99 -1.70 5.16
N TRP A 45 -22.16 -1.18 6.07
CA TRP A 45 -21.84 -1.84 7.33
C TRP A 45 -23.10 -2.07 8.17
N GLU A 46 -23.89 -1.02 8.41
CA GLU A 46 -25.10 -1.10 9.23
C GLU A 46 -26.08 -2.13 8.68
N ARG A 47 -26.29 -2.13 7.36
CA ARG A 47 -27.14 -3.13 6.70
C ARG A 47 -26.63 -4.55 6.87
N LEU A 48 -25.31 -4.75 6.80
CA LEU A 48 -24.69 -6.06 7.00
C LEU A 48 -24.77 -6.50 8.48
N ALA A 49 -24.51 -5.59 9.41
CA ALA A 49 -24.53 -5.83 10.84
C ALA A 49 -25.94 -6.17 11.36
N ALA A 50 -26.98 -5.57 10.76
CA ALA A 50 -28.39 -5.83 11.09
C ALA A 50 -28.94 -7.11 10.42
N ALA A 51 -28.23 -7.69 9.45
CA ALA A 51 -28.66 -8.90 8.77
C ALA A 51 -28.25 -10.16 9.55
N GLU A 52 -29.03 -11.23 9.40
CA GLU A 52 -28.78 -12.53 10.03
C GLU A 52 -28.78 -13.68 9.02
N GLY A 53 -28.17 -14.80 9.41
CA GLY A 53 -28.18 -16.06 8.65
C GLY A 53 -27.76 -15.90 7.19
N ALA A 54 -28.59 -16.44 6.29
CA ALA A 54 -28.31 -16.47 4.86
C ALA A 54 -28.21 -15.06 4.22
N GLU A 55 -28.96 -14.07 4.72
CA GLU A 55 -28.89 -12.70 4.20
C GLU A 55 -27.58 -12.03 4.60
N GLN A 56 -27.13 -12.21 5.85
CA GLN A 56 -25.84 -11.70 6.30
C GLN A 56 -24.70 -12.29 5.47
N GLU A 57 -24.74 -13.60 5.24
CA GLU A 57 -23.74 -14.29 4.42
C GLU A 57 -23.75 -13.76 2.99
N ARG A 58 -24.93 -13.59 2.37
CA ARG A 58 -25.07 -13.01 1.03
C ARG A 58 -24.52 -11.59 0.92
N LEU A 59 -24.82 -10.73 1.89
CA LEU A 59 -24.34 -9.34 1.93
C LEU A 59 -22.82 -9.26 2.18
N PHE A 60 -22.29 -10.14 3.03
CA PHE A 60 -20.86 -10.19 3.34
C PHE A 60 -20.02 -10.50 2.10
N ARG A 61 -20.52 -11.36 1.21
CA ARG A 61 -19.80 -11.95 0.06
C ARG A 61 -18.56 -12.73 0.52
N PRO A 62 -18.75 -13.95 1.04
CA PRO A 62 -17.67 -14.77 1.55
C PRO A 62 -16.70 -15.13 0.44
N SER A 63 -15.42 -15.21 0.80
CA SER A 63 -14.37 -15.73 -0.06
C SER A 63 -13.72 -16.92 0.63
N ARG A 64 -12.83 -17.62 -0.07
CA ARG A 64 -11.98 -18.65 0.55
C ARG A 64 -11.16 -18.14 1.75
N SER A 65 -10.92 -16.83 1.81
CA SER A 65 -10.04 -16.21 2.82
C SER A 65 -10.82 -15.61 3.99
N ARG A 66 -12.05 -15.14 3.75
CA ARG A 66 -12.88 -14.46 4.75
C ARG A 66 -14.33 -14.84 4.60
N THR A 67 -14.93 -15.24 5.71
CA THR A 67 -16.36 -15.50 5.88
C THR A 67 -16.87 -14.74 7.10
N PRO A 68 -18.19 -14.55 7.27
CA PRO A 68 -18.75 -13.99 8.50
C PRO A 68 -18.33 -14.72 9.77
N HIS A 69 -17.91 -15.98 9.66
CA HIS A 69 -17.49 -16.83 10.77
C HIS A 69 -15.97 -16.83 11.02
N THR A 70 -15.21 -16.06 10.25
CA THR A 70 -13.76 -15.94 10.41
C THR A 70 -13.43 -14.99 11.56
N ALA A 71 -12.63 -15.45 12.52
CA ALA A 71 -12.06 -14.62 13.58
C ALA A 71 -10.59 -14.31 13.24
N VAL A 72 -10.17 -13.06 13.47
CA VAL A 72 -8.81 -12.58 13.18
C VAL A 72 -8.39 -11.51 14.18
N ALA A 73 -7.09 -11.33 14.37
CA ALA A 73 -6.56 -10.23 15.15
C ALA A 73 -6.94 -8.87 14.53
N ALA A 74 -7.11 -7.86 15.39
CA ALA A 74 -7.34 -6.49 14.98
C ALA A 74 -6.17 -5.94 14.15
N LEU A 75 -6.46 -4.94 13.30
CA LEU A 75 -5.41 -4.28 12.53
C LEU A 75 -4.51 -3.45 13.46
N PRO A 76 -3.18 -3.57 13.36
CA PRO A 76 -2.24 -2.74 14.12
C PRO A 76 -2.42 -1.24 13.83
N GLY A 77 -2.08 -0.39 14.80
CA GLY A 77 -2.17 1.07 14.64
C GLY A 77 -3.61 1.60 14.55
N ARG A 78 -4.61 0.73 14.74
CA ARG A 78 -6.04 1.07 14.85
C ARG A 78 -6.50 0.80 16.29
N SER A 79 -5.83 1.44 17.24
CA SER A 79 -6.26 1.49 18.64
C SER A 79 -7.12 2.73 18.85
N ALA A 80 -8.09 2.66 19.77
CA ALA A 80 -9.13 3.66 20.04
C ALA A 80 -8.59 4.99 20.62
N THR A 81 -7.68 5.67 19.91
CA THR A 81 -7.15 7.00 20.27
C THR A 81 -7.94 8.14 19.60
N GLY A 82 -9.19 7.86 19.24
CA GLY A 82 -10.23 8.81 18.86
C GLY A 82 -11.58 8.15 19.17
N ALA A 83 -12.70 8.86 19.03
CA ALA A 83 -14.05 8.37 19.34
C ALA A 83 -14.51 7.10 18.56
N GLY A 84 -13.63 6.49 17.76
CA GLY A 84 -13.87 5.24 17.04
C GLY A 84 -13.46 4.01 17.86
N THR A 85 -14.37 3.05 17.96
CA THR A 85 -14.17 1.72 18.53
C THR A 85 -13.19 0.90 17.70
N ALA A 86 -12.26 0.20 18.35
CA ALA A 86 -11.39 -0.76 17.68
C ALA A 86 -12.23 -1.87 17.01
N ALA A 87 -11.87 -2.25 15.79
CA ALA A 87 -12.58 -3.29 15.05
C ALA A 87 -12.57 -4.63 15.82
N GLY A 88 -13.72 -5.31 15.87
CA GLY A 88 -13.88 -6.56 16.59
C GLY A 88 -12.96 -7.68 16.08
N THR A 89 -12.46 -8.52 16.98
CA THR A 89 -11.63 -9.68 16.63
C THR A 89 -12.43 -10.99 16.56
N GLY A 90 -13.60 -10.99 17.20
CA GLY A 90 -14.57 -12.08 17.18
C GLY A 90 -15.21 -12.27 15.80
N ARG A 91 -15.92 -13.38 15.64
CA ARG A 91 -16.60 -13.71 14.37
C ARG A 91 -17.63 -12.63 14.06
N PHE A 92 -17.56 -12.02 12.88
CA PHE A 92 -18.47 -10.96 12.45
C PHE A 92 -19.95 -11.36 12.61
N ALA A 93 -20.29 -12.62 12.30
CA ALA A 93 -21.66 -13.12 12.39
C ALA A 93 -22.28 -13.12 13.80
N ARG A 94 -21.44 -13.09 14.84
CA ARG A 94 -21.90 -13.06 16.25
C ARG A 94 -21.76 -11.67 16.84
N GLU A 95 -20.68 -10.99 16.48
CA GLU A 95 -20.25 -9.75 17.10
C GLU A 95 -19.84 -8.77 16.00
N PRO A 96 -20.79 -8.26 15.19
CA PRO A 96 -20.45 -7.30 14.14
C PRO A 96 -19.79 -6.06 14.75
N GLY A 97 -20.34 -5.57 15.87
CA GLY A 97 -19.86 -4.38 16.56
C GLY A 97 -20.21 -3.08 15.82
N ASP A 98 -19.75 -1.96 16.36
CA ASP A 98 -19.94 -0.65 15.76
C ASP A 98 -19.12 -0.51 14.47
N CYS A 99 -19.61 0.31 13.54
CA CYS A 99 -18.88 0.60 12.32
C CYS A 99 -17.56 1.31 12.66
N PRO A 100 -16.39 0.76 12.29
CA PRO A 100 -15.15 1.49 12.44
C PRO A 100 -15.16 2.72 11.52
N ASP A 101 -14.49 3.79 11.95
CA ASP A 101 -14.32 4.97 11.11
C ASP A 101 -13.59 4.60 9.82
N PRO A 102 -14.17 4.86 8.63
CA PRO A 102 -13.48 4.64 7.37
C PRO A 102 -12.15 5.39 7.34
N VAL A 103 -11.10 4.77 6.82
CA VAL A 103 -9.77 5.37 6.69
C VAL A 103 -9.50 5.75 5.23
N ARG A 104 -8.80 6.87 5.01
CA ARG A 104 -8.34 7.25 3.67
C ARG A 104 -7.20 6.35 3.22
N ILE A 105 -7.30 5.85 2.00
CA ILE A 105 -6.32 4.99 1.33
C ILE A 105 -6.03 5.54 -0.07
N LEU A 106 -4.91 5.14 -0.65
CA LEU A 106 -4.60 5.37 -2.05
C LEU A 106 -5.10 4.18 -2.90
N HIS A 107 -6.01 4.43 -3.83
CA HIS A 107 -6.56 3.46 -4.79
C HIS A 107 -5.89 3.60 -6.17
N GLY A 108 -4.59 3.33 -6.23
CA GLY A 108 -3.77 3.62 -7.42
C GLY A 108 -3.43 5.11 -7.54
N PRO A 109 -2.70 5.51 -8.61
CA PRO A 109 -2.15 6.86 -8.69
C PRO A 109 -3.25 7.94 -8.66
N PHE A 110 -3.11 8.88 -7.71
CA PHE A 110 -3.94 10.08 -7.58
C PHE A 110 -5.43 9.84 -7.27
N ASP A 111 -5.84 8.64 -6.87
CA ASP A 111 -7.21 8.34 -6.43
C ASP A 111 -7.22 8.05 -4.93
N GLU A 112 -7.86 8.92 -4.15
CA GLU A 112 -8.03 8.77 -2.71
C GLU A 112 -9.42 8.22 -2.42
N GLN A 113 -9.48 7.04 -1.82
CA GLN A 113 -10.72 6.39 -1.44
C GLN A 113 -10.78 6.13 0.06
N TRP A 114 -11.94 5.68 0.53
CA TRP A 114 -12.15 5.25 1.91
C TRP A 114 -12.19 3.73 1.98
N LEU A 115 -11.71 3.16 3.08
CA LEU A 115 -11.72 1.73 3.39
C LEU A 115 -12.26 1.52 4.80
N LEU A 116 -13.13 0.53 4.99
CA LEU A 116 -13.52 0.05 6.33
C LEU A 116 -12.35 -0.78 6.93
N PRO A 117 -11.69 -0.30 8.00
CA PRO A 117 -10.49 -0.93 8.53
C PRO A 117 -10.81 -2.12 9.47
N ASP A 118 -11.63 -3.07 9.02
CA ASP A 118 -11.91 -4.31 9.75
C ASP A 118 -11.25 -5.51 9.06
N HIS A 119 -10.32 -6.16 9.75
CA HIS A 119 -9.57 -7.29 9.20
C HIS A 119 -10.45 -8.49 8.83
N ARG A 120 -11.61 -8.65 9.47
CA ARG A 120 -12.59 -9.70 9.16
C ARG A 120 -13.18 -9.50 7.77
N LEU A 121 -13.20 -8.26 7.28
CA LEU A 121 -13.74 -7.89 5.96
C LEU A 121 -12.68 -7.85 4.84
N ILE A 122 -11.40 -8.10 5.14
CA ILE A 122 -10.29 -7.93 4.18
C ILE A 122 -9.57 -9.26 3.98
N ASP A 123 -9.60 -9.78 2.74
CA ASP A 123 -9.02 -11.07 2.35
C ASP A 123 -7.51 -11.18 2.66
N ALA A 124 -6.75 -10.12 2.40
CA ALA A 124 -5.36 -9.99 2.78
C ALA A 124 -5.07 -8.54 3.19
N ALA A 125 -5.11 -8.27 4.50
CA ALA A 125 -4.99 -6.91 5.03
C ALA A 125 -3.56 -6.39 5.12
N ARG A 126 -2.54 -7.27 5.07
CA ARG A 126 -1.13 -6.88 5.26
C ARG A 126 -0.90 -6.10 6.56
N PRO A 127 -1.17 -6.68 7.75
CA PRO A 127 -1.01 -6.01 9.05
C PRO A 127 0.34 -5.29 9.24
N GLU A 128 1.38 -5.78 8.58
CA GLU A 128 2.70 -5.16 8.49
C GLU A 128 2.71 -3.74 7.92
N LEU A 129 1.86 -3.43 6.94
CA LEU A 129 1.71 -2.07 6.40
C LEU A 129 0.98 -1.17 7.41
N TRP A 130 -0.12 -1.66 7.99
CA TRP A 130 -0.88 -0.93 9.01
C TRP A 130 -0.05 -0.58 10.24
N ARG A 131 0.85 -1.48 10.65
CA ARG A 131 1.72 -1.29 11.82
C ARG A 131 2.65 -0.09 11.66
N VAL A 132 3.09 0.18 10.43
CA VAL A 132 4.01 1.28 10.13
C VAL A 132 3.30 2.49 9.51
N SER A 133 1.97 2.46 9.39
CA SER A 133 1.17 3.58 8.90
C SER A 133 0.93 4.60 10.01
N ASP A 134 1.76 5.63 10.05
CA ASP A 134 1.58 6.84 10.86
C ASP A 134 1.74 8.10 10.01
N GLU A 135 1.68 9.27 10.64
CA GLU A 135 1.77 10.58 9.98
C GLU A 135 3.13 10.87 9.32
N ARG A 136 4.17 10.11 9.64
CA ARG A 136 5.53 10.29 9.11
C ARG A 136 5.88 9.26 8.04
N GLN A 137 5.04 8.27 7.83
CA GLN A 137 5.33 7.21 6.89
C GLN A 137 5.13 7.64 5.45
N LEU A 138 6.08 7.25 4.60
CA LEU A 138 5.96 7.30 3.15
C LEU A 138 5.99 5.88 2.59
N PHE A 139 5.18 5.62 1.57
CA PHE A 139 5.18 4.36 0.83
C PHE A 139 5.60 4.64 -0.61
N ALA A 140 6.69 4.02 -1.06
CA ALA A 140 6.95 3.87 -2.48
C ALA A 140 6.08 2.74 -3.04
N VAL A 141 5.32 3.06 -4.07
CA VAL A 141 4.48 2.10 -4.80
C VAL A 141 5.13 1.87 -6.14
N GLU A 142 5.73 0.69 -6.28
CA GLU A 142 6.27 0.18 -7.53
C GLU A 142 5.12 -0.26 -8.42
N HIS A 143 5.05 0.28 -9.63
CA HIS A 143 4.03 -0.05 -10.61
C HIS A 143 4.48 -1.23 -11.47
N GLY A 144 3.55 -2.14 -11.76
CA GLY A 144 3.85 -3.29 -12.62
C GLY A 144 4.23 -2.83 -14.03
N TYR A 145 5.25 -3.48 -14.63
CA TYR A 145 5.70 -3.18 -15.98
C TYR A 145 4.59 -3.40 -17.03
N VAL A 146 4.36 -2.37 -17.86
CA VAL A 146 3.39 -2.39 -18.98
C VAL A 146 4.14 -2.09 -20.27
N PRO A 147 4.37 -3.09 -21.15
CA PRO A 147 5.12 -2.90 -22.39
C PRO A 147 4.50 -1.83 -23.31
N GLN A 148 3.17 -1.67 -23.24
CA GLN A 148 2.39 -0.95 -24.24
C GLN A 148 2.35 0.58 -24.04
N ALA A 149 2.77 1.08 -22.88
CA ALA A 149 2.88 2.53 -22.64
C ALA A 149 3.97 3.19 -23.51
N GLN A 150 4.97 2.42 -23.96
CA GLN A 150 6.02 2.91 -24.85
C GLN A 150 5.56 3.03 -26.32
N ALA A 151 4.48 2.35 -26.71
CA ALA A 151 4.00 2.31 -28.10
C ALA A 151 3.04 3.46 -28.45
N THR A 152 2.45 4.13 -27.45
CA THR A 152 1.40 5.13 -27.65
C THR A 152 1.89 6.57 -27.80
N GLY A 153 3.22 6.82 -27.77
CA GLY A 153 3.79 8.18 -27.86
C GLY A 153 3.48 9.09 -26.66
N LEU A 154 2.71 8.61 -25.69
CA LEU A 154 2.54 9.19 -24.37
C LEU A 154 3.81 8.92 -23.53
N ALA A 155 4.12 9.83 -22.61
CA ALA A 155 5.23 9.62 -21.68
C ALA A 155 5.07 8.27 -20.96
N PRO A 156 6.16 7.50 -20.78
CA PRO A 156 6.09 6.23 -20.07
C PRO A 156 5.47 6.44 -18.69
N ALA A 157 4.56 5.54 -18.30
CA ALA A 157 3.99 5.58 -16.96
C ALA A 157 5.12 5.55 -15.92
N PRO A 158 5.01 6.33 -14.83
CA PRO A 158 6.07 6.39 -13.84
C PRO A 158 6.32 5.00 -13.24
N ALA A 159 7.59 4.66 -13.05
CA ALA A 159 7.98 3.38 -12.44
C ALA A 159 7.51 3.28 -10.98
N LEU A 160 7.56 4.43 -10.29
CA LEU A 160 7.23 4.59 -8.89
C LEU A 160 6.27 5.75 -8.67
N SER A 161 5.43 5.62 -7.66
CA SER A 161 4.78 6.76 -7.00
C SER A 161 5.09 6.73 -5.50
N VAL A 162 4.95 7.87 -4.83
CA VAL A 162 5.12 7.97 -3.38
C VAL A 162 3.84 8.54 -2.77
N THR A 163 3.43 7.99 -1.63
CA THR A 163 2.25 8.45 -0.90
C THR A 163 2.45 8.34 0.61
N HIS A 164 1.76 9.18 1.37
CA HIS A 164 1.63 9.06 2.82
C HIS A 164 0.40 8.21 3.23
N LEU A 165 -0.55 8.01 2.31
CA LEU A 165 -1.72 7.17 2.54
C LEU A 165 -1.36 5.70 2.40
N LEU A 166 -2.06 4.82 3.12
CA LEU A 166 -1.93 3.38 2.93
C LEU A 166 -2.34 3.01 1.50
N PRO A 167 -1.44 2.47 0.66
CA PRO A 167 -1.79 2.09 -0.70
C PRO A 167 -2.43 0.71 -0.72
N ASP A 168 -3.57 0.58 -1.40
CA ASP A 168 -4.20 -0.73 -1.60
C ASP A 168 -3.51 -1.56 -2.70
N GLY A 169 -2.68 -0.89 -3.52
CA GLY A 169 -1.91 -1.45 -4.63
C GLY A 169 -2.74 -1.70 -5.89
N HIS A 170 -3.87 -1.01 -6.05
CA HIS A 170 -4.58 -0.93 -7.31
C HIS A 170 -3.66 -0.40 -8.42
N SER A 171 -3.74 -1.02 -9.59
CA SER A 171 -2.96 -0.69 -10.77
C SER A 171 -3.92 -0.60 -11.96
N PRO A 172 -4.04 0.56 -12.62
CA PRO A 172 -4.87 0.72 -13.81
C PRO A 172 -4.50 -0.25 -14.94
N ALA A 173 -3.24 -0.68 -14.98
CA ALA A 173 -2.74 -1.66 -15.94
C ALA A 173 -3.01 -3.13 -15.57
N GLY A 174 -3.78 -3.37 -14.51
CA GLY A 174 -4.19 -4.70 -14.04
C GLY A 174 -3.07 -5.51 -13.38
N ARG A 175 -1.83 -5.01 -13.34
CA ARG A 175 -0.68 -5.67 -12.71
C ARG A 175 -0.32 -4.98 -11.39
N PRO A 176 -0.68 -5.57 -10.23
CA PRO A 176 -0.28 -5.04 -8.93
C PRO A 176 1.23 -5.19 -8.76
N GLY A 177 1.91 -4.11 -8.36
CA GLY A 177 3.35 -4.14 -8.12
C GLY A 177 3.71 -4.43 -6.66
N ARG A 178 4.59 -3.61 -6.08
CA ARG A 178 5.09 -3.76 -4.70
C ARG A 178 4.92 -2.47 -3.93
N ILE A 179 4.70 -2.59 -2.63
CA ILE A 179 4.64 -1.47 -1.70
C ILE A 179 5.89 -1.54 -0.83
N ARG A 180 6.67 -0.47 -0.78
CA ARG A 180 7.91 -0.35 -0.01
C ARG A 180 7.76 0.81 0.98
N PRO A 181 7.48 0.51 2.25
CA PRO A 181 7.44 1.54 3.28
C PRO A 181 8.85 2.14 3.45
N LEU A 182 8.97 3.45 3.60
CA LEU A 182 10.25 4.13 3.82
C LEU A 182 10.80 3.80 5.22
N TYR A 183 9.93 3.62 6.21
CA TYR A 183 10.32 3.32 7.58
C TYR A 183 9.80 1.94 8.03
N ARG A 184 10.65 1.14 8.65
CA ARG A 184 10.32 -0.19 9.19
C ARG A 184 9.61 -0.11 10.54
N ARG A 185 9.68 1.03 11.20
CA ARG A 185 9.06 1.30 12.50
C ARG A 185 8.33 2.64 12.50
N PRO A 186 7.26 2.78 13.31
CA PRO A 186 6.60 4.07 13.52
C PRO A 186 7.56 5.16 14.02
N GLY A 187 7.22 6.41 13.75
CA GLY A 187 7.95 7.60 14.18
C GLY A 187 9.11 7.97 13.25
N ALA A 188 9.06 7.59 11.96
CA ALA A 188 10.17 7.72 11.02
C ALA A 188 11.46 7.03 11.50
N ALA A 189 11.31 5.86 12.13
CA ALA A 189 12.42 5.10 12.67
C ALA A 189 12.79 3.91 11.76
N ASP A 190 14.09 3.56 11.76
CA ASP A 190 14.62 2.39 11.05
C ASP A 190 14.30 2.44 9.53
N PRO A 191 14.99 3.31 8.76
CA PRO A 191 14.71 3.47 7.35
C PRO A 191 14.93 2.16 6.57
N ASN A 192 14.01 1.84 5.68
CA ASN A 192 14.06 0.75 4.73
C ASN A 192 15.00 1.08 3.57
N LEU A 193 16.27 1.29 3.91
CA LEU A 193 17.36 1.46 2.97
C LEU A 193 18.36 0.32 3.14
N ALA A 194 19.14 0.03 2.10
CA ALA A 194 20.22 -0.93 2.17
C ALA A 194 21.19 -0.55 3.31
N PRO A 195 21.68 -1.52 4.12
CA PRO A 195 22.62 -1.22 5.19
C PRO A 195 23.84 -0.45 4.67
N GLY A 196 24.18 0.66 5.33
CA GLY A 196 25.31 1.52 4.95
C GLY A 196 25.06 2.47 3.78
N LEU A 197 23.97 2.31 3.01
CA LEU A 197 23.66 3.18 1.86
C LEU A 197 23.63 4.66 2.26
N LEU A 198 22.86 5.01 3.29
CA LEU A 198 22.74 6.39 3.74
C LEU A 198 24.09 6.97 4.20
N ALA A 199 24.95 6.16 4.81
CA ALA A 199 26.28 6.60 5.23
C ALA A 199 27.18 6.91 4.02
N VAL A 200 27.13 6.08 2.97
CA VAL A 200 27.87 6.31 1.72
C VAL A 200 27.35 7.56 0.99
N VAL A 201 26.03 7.72 0.89
CA VAL A 201 25.41 8.92 0.29
C VAL A 201 25.86 10.18 1.02
N ARG A 202 25.84 10.16 2.35
CA ARG A 202 26.30 11.30 3.16
C ARG A 202 27.77 11.63 2.98
N ALA A 203 28.62 10.61 2.89
CA ALA A 203 30.05 10.79 2.72
C ALA A 203 30.44 11.30 1.32
N ARG A 204 29.67 10.95 0.29
CA ARG A 204 30.05 11.21 -1.11
C ARG A 204 29.30 12.36 -1.78
N LEU A 205 28.05 12.61 -1.39
CA LEU A 205 27.15 13.51 -2.11
C LEU A 205 26.68 14.68 -1.24
N ASP A 206 26.07 14.38 -0.10
CA ASP A 206 25.49 15.41 0.77
C ASP A 206 25.48 14.95 2.24
N PRO A 207 26.31 15.54 3.13
CA PRO A 207 26.35 15.20 4.55
C PRO A 207 25.00 15.26 5.27
N GLU A 208 24.08 16.09 4.79
CA GLU A 208 22.73 16.28 5.37
C GLU A 208 21.67 15.37 4.74
N ALA A 209 22.05 14.46 3.83
CA ALA A 209 21.11 13.58 3.14
C ALA A 209 20.22 12.80 4.13
N THR A 210 18.92 12.81 3.87
CA THR A 210 17.92 12.08 4.67
C THR A 210 17.41 10.84 3.92
N PRO A 211 16.74 9.89 4.61
CA PRO A 211 16.04 8.80 3.92
C PRO A 211 15.05 9.30 2.86
N GLU A 212 14.35 10.40 3.12
CA GLU A 212 13.45 11.05 2.16
C GLU A 212 14.19 11.59 0.94
N ALA A 213 15.41 12.12 1.10
CA ALA A 213 16.22 12.57 -0.04
C ALA A 213 16.61 11.39 -0.94
N VAL A 214 16.96 10.23 -0.36
CA VAL A 214 17.22 8.99 -1.12
C VAL A 214 15.95 8.50 -1.82
N LEU A 215 14.80 8.56 -1.15
CA LEU A 215 13.50 8.23 -1.76
C LEU A 215 13.14 9.19 -2.90
N ALA A 216 13.39 10.48 -2.74
CA ALA A 216 13.13 11.50 -3.76
C ALA A 216 14.00 11.29 -5.00
N TRP A 217 15.30 10.99 -4.82
CA TRP A 217 16.16 10.58 -5.93
C TRP A 217 15.62 9.34 -6.62
N THR A 218 15.29 8.32 -5.85
CA THR A 218 14.74 7.05 -6.36
C THR A 218 13.47 7.29 -7.18
N LEU A 219 12.54 8.13 -6.68
CA LEU A 219 11.32 8.49 -7.40
C LEU A 219 11.61 9.22 -8.72
N ALA A 220 12.58 10.13 -8.73
CA ALA A 220 12.93 10.92 -9.91
C ALA A 220 13.69 10.12 -10.98
N ALA A 221 14.54 9.20 -10.55
CA ALA A 221 15.50 8.52 -11.42
C ALA A 221 15.07 7.09 -11.83
N ALA A 222 14.11 6.48 -11.12
CA ALA A 222 13.71 5.10 -11.40
C ALA A 222 13.15 4.91 -12.81
N VAL A 223 13.56 3.82 -13.45
CA VAL A 223 13.10 3.42 -14.78
C VAL A 223 12.41 2.05 -14.66
N PRO A 224 11.24 1.86 -15.30
CA PRO A 224 10.54 0.59 -15.22
C PRO A 224 11.21 -0.44 -16.14
N THR A 225 11.49 -1.63 -15.61
CA THR A 225 12.01 -2.77 -16.39
C THR A 225 11.13 -4.01 -16.21
N PRO A 226 11.28 -5.06 -17.03
CA PRO A 226 10.53 -6.31 -16.86
C PRO A 226 10.76 -7.02 -15.52
N SER A 227 11.95 -6.86 -14.90
CA SER A 227 12.31 -7.48 -13.62
C SER A 227 11.87 -6.66 -12.41
N GLY A 228 11.71 -5.35 -12.57
CA GLY A 228 11.45 -4.40 -11.49
C GLY A 228 11.89 -2.99 -11.84
N CYS A 229 11.70 -2.05 -10.93
CA CYS A 229 12.26 -0.70 -11.09
C CYS A 229 13.77 -0.72 -10.87
N ARG A 230 14.54 -0.21 -11.83
CA ARG A 230 15.97 0.06 -11.66
C ARG A 230 16.21 1.53 -11.39
N VAL A 231 17.17 1.83 -10.53
CA VAL A 231 17.54 3.19 -10.13
C VAL A 231 19.01 3.40 -10.48
N PRO A 232 19.33 4.37 -11.35
CA PRO A 232 20.70 4.72 -11.62
C PRO A 232 21.33 5.37 -10.37
N LEU A 233 22.56 4.99 -10.08
CA LEU A 233 23.38 5.66 -9.09
C LEU A 233 24.06 6.89 -9.74
N PRO A 234 24.12 8.03 -9.05
CA PRO A 234 24.84 9.21 -9.50
C PRO A 234 26.36 9.05 -9.45
#